data_AF-A0A2T3BC91-F1
#
_entry.id   AF-A0A2T3BC91-F1
#
_cell.length_a   1.000
_cell.length_b   1.000
_cell.length_c   1.000
_cell.angle_alpha   90.00
_cell.angle_beta   90.00
_cell.angle_gamma   90.00
#
_symmetry.space_group_name_H-M   'P 1'
#
loop_
_entity.id
_entity.type
_entity.pdbx_description
1 polymer ?
#
loop_
_entity_poly.entity_id
_entity_poly.type
_entity_poly.pdbx_seq_one_letter_code
_entity_poly.pdbx_strand_id
1 'polypeptide(L)'
;MQRRGGDDEEDVELGELENAAFLPRGTAEVERQAAGGGILKWVRGFVAGLSRIRLMLLVLSIFITILVWLGFLNADSVPAAVPPESQALADELAASLKDTAIPAFVLTYAPLVFLDKKDAFHPSDLAAHIAHTHPEVNFTRVRDVPDPLTLGNLDVLNSVNRSSAGDIYLTSTEDVTQLPRFLRGRKPDAKTLRTEKAVSCAVVVVEKGDGVVDAFYMYFYTFNRGPSVYGHVIGDHLGDWEHNMIRFKDGHPSAVWYSQHEYGAAYTYATVPKIGVRPISFSARGSHANYATAGKHDLHSSSDAIPANLVYDHTSLGPLWDPTLAAYFYTYEVESGKFESVLGETAWLGFEGRWGDAEYADEKLGQETWQGFHRWTAGPQGPAFKGLGRDQVCLPGRQECVVREEI
;
A
#
# COMPACT_ATOMS: atom_id res chain seq x y z
N MET A 1 -57.59 -24.39 -30.58
CA MET A 1 -57.50 -24.23 -32.04
C MET A 1 -56.01 -24.15 -32.39
N GLN A 2 -55.53 -25.21 -33.06
CA GLN A 2 -54.24 -25.49 -33.74
C GLN A 2 -53.06 -24.47 -33.68
N ARG A 3 -51.87 -24.90 -33.19
CA ARG A 3 -50.62 -25.38 -33.90
C ARG A 3 -49.63 -24.21 -34.19
N ARG A 4 -48.29 -24.27 -34.09
CA ARG A 4 -47.15 -25.25 -34.12
C ARG A 4 -45.98 -24.56 -33.37
N GLY A 5 -45.05 -25.16 -32.60
CA GLY A 5 -44.12 -26.31 -32.79
C GLY A 5 -42.69 -25.77 -32.98
N GLY A 6 -41.58 -26.23 -32.37
CA GLY A 6 -41.25 -27.23 -31.34
C GLY A 6 -39.76 -27.07 -30.92
N ASP A 7 -39.40 -27.34 -29.66
CA ASP A 7 -38.56 -28.45 -29.13
C ASP A 7 -37.47 -29.02 -30.09
N ASP A 8 -36.18 -29.26 -29.77
CA ASP A 8 -35.43 -29.68 -28.55
C ASP A 8 -33.89 -29.44 -28.81
N GLU A 9 -33.04 -29.08 -27.82
CA GLU A 9 -32.10 -29.97 -27.05
C GLU A 9 -31.22 -30.89 -27.92
N GLU A 10 -29.93 -31.20 -27.69
CA GLU A 10 -28.86 -30.84 -26.75
C GLU A 10 -27.55 -31.46 -27.33
N ASP A 11 -26.43 -31.20 -26.68
CA ASP A 11 -25.23 -32.05 -26.58
C ASP A 11 -23.98 -31.96 -27.49
N VAL A 12 -22.89 -32.01 -26.73
CA VAL A 12 -21.45 -31.97 -26.96
C VAL A 12 -20.95 -33.40 -27.13
N GLU A 13 -19.98 -33.66 -28.03
CA GLU A 13 -18.83 -34.51 -27.68
C GLU A 13 -17.67 -34.44 -28.68
N LEU A 14 -16.48 -34.52 -28.09
CA LEU A 14 -15.16 -34.69 -28.69
C LEU A 14 -14.84 -36.18 -28.84
N GLY A 15 -14.11 -36.55 -29.87
CA GLY A 15 -13.50 -37.88 -30.05
C GLY A 15 -13.61 -38.34 -31.51
N GLU A 16 -12.67 -39.03 -32.12
CA GLU A 16 -11.43 -39.66 -31.68
C GLU A 16 -10.46 -39.75 -32.86
N LEU A 17 -9.21 -39.96 -32.49
CA LEU A 17 -8.13 -40.42 -33.34
C LEU A 17 -8.41 -41.82 -33.91
N GLU A 18 -7.60 -42.15 -34.91
CA GLU A 18 -7.03 -43.47 -35.15
C GLU A 18 -7.73 -44.43 -36.14
N ASN A 19 -6.92 -44.76 -37.16
CA ASN A 19 -6.52 -46.11 -37.56
C ASN A 19 -6.95 -46.66 -38.93
N ALA A 20 -5.93 -47.33 -39.48
CA ALA A 20 -5.95 -48.51 -40.32
C ALA A 20 -6.00 -48.31 -41.84
N ALA A 21 -4.77 -48.21 -42.37
CA ALA A 21 -4.25 -49.04 -43.44
C ALA A 21 -5.09 -50.30 -43.78
N PHE A 22 -5.48 -50.42 -45.04
CA PHE A 22 -5.69 -51.69 -45.73
C PHE A 22 -5.41 -51.50 -47.24
N LEU A 23 -4.40 -52.23 -47.76
CA LEU A 23 -4.28 -52.55 -49.18
C LEU A 23 -5.21 -53.74 -49.50
N PRO A 24 -5.72 -53.87 -50.74
CA PRO A 24 -5.05 -54.80 -51.65
C PRO A 24 -5.04 -54.43 -53.15
N ARG A 25 -3.93 -54.83 -53.79
CA ARG A 25 -3.72 -55.30 -55.17
C ARG A 25 -4.65 -54.82 -56.30
N GLY A 26 -4.03 -54.17 -57.29
CA GLY A 26 -4.49 -54.12 -58.68
C GLY A 26 -3.34 -53.74 -59.61
N THR A 27 -2.98 -54.65 -60.52
CA THR A 27 -1.94 -54.51 -61.54
C THR A 27 -2.44 -53.69 -62.75
N ALA A 28 -1.66 -52.71 -63.23
CA ALA A 28 -1.56 -52.37 -64.65
C ALA A 28 -0.42 -51.35 -64.90
N GLU A 29 0.21 -51.50 -66.06
CA GLU A 29 1.46 -50.88 -66.51
C GLU A 29 1.36 -49.39 -66.92
N VAL A 30 2.46 -48.69 -66.62
CA VAL A 30 3.20 -47.70 -67.44
C VAL A 30 2.46 -46.46 -67.96
N GLU A 31 2.82 -45.30 -67.39
CA GLU A 31 3.26 -44.16 -68.21
C GLU A 31 4.29 -43.31 -67.46
N ARG A 32 5.55 -43.34 -67.93
CA ARG A 32 6.62 -42.43 -67.49
C ARG A 32 6.36 -41.06 -68.12
N GLN A 33 5.74 -40.15 -67.38
CA GLN A 33 5.94 -38.71 -67.60
C GLN A 33 7.07 -38.20 -66.71
N ALA A 34 8.08 -37.61 -67.34
CA ALA A 34 9.24 -37.03 -66.70
C ALA A 34 8.85 -35.83 -65.81
N ALA A 35 8.72 -36.05 -64.49
CA ALA A 35 8.64 -34.99 -63.50
C ALA A 35 10.05 -34.48 -63.11
N GLY A 36 10.81 -34.01 -64.10
CA GLY A 36 12.05 -33.28 -63.87
C GLY A 36 11.75 -31.83 -63.48
N GLY A 37 11.48 -31.54 -62.20
CA GLY A 37 11.35 -30.15 -61.74
C GLY A 37 10.71 -29.90 -60.37
N GLY A 38 10.11 -30.91 -59.72
CA GLY A 38 9.42 -30.73 -58.43
C GLY A 38 10.36 -30.72 -57.21
N ILE A 39 11.30 -31.67 -57.15
CA ILE A 39 12.18 -31.86 -55.99
C ILE A 39 13.16 -30.69 -55.82
N LEU A 40 13.69 -30.13 -56.91
CA LEU A 40 14.61 -28.99 -56.84
C LEU A 40 13.90 -27.68 -56.44
N LYS A 41 12.62 -27.50 -56.80
CA LYS A 41 11.78 -26.39 -56.32
C LYS A 41 11.38 -26.56 -54.85
N TRP A 42 11.09 -27.78 -54.43
CA TRP A 42 10.74 -28.10 -53.05
C TRP A 42 11.94 -27.94 -52.12
N VAL A 43 13.12 -28.45 -52.51
CA VAL A 43 14.38 -28.24 -51.77
C VAL A 43 14.78 -26.76 -51.76
N ARG A 44 14.63 -26.02 -52.86
CA ARG A 44 14.85 -24.56 -52.86
C ARG A 44 13.86 -23.82 -51.97
N GLY A 45 12.59 -24.22 -51.94
CA GLY A 45 11.56 -23.66 -51.06
C GLY A 45 11.81 -23.98 -49.58
N PHE A 46 12.28 -25.20 -49.28
CA PHE A 46 12.66 -25.66 -47.95
C PHE A 46 13.94 -24.99 -47.44
N VAL A 47 14.96 -24.83 -48.29
CA VAL A 47 16.20 -24.08 -47.98
C VAL A 47 15.93 -22.59 -47.83
N ALA A 48 15.05 -21.99 -48.66
CA ALA A 48 14.59 -20.61 -48.50
C ALA A 48 13.69 -20.44 -47.25
N GLY A 49 12.93 -21.47 -46.89
CA GLY A 49 12.17 -21.54 -45.63
C GLY A 49 13.08 -21.59 -44.41
N LEU A 50 14.14 -22.39 -44.45
CA LEU A 50 15.19 -22.44 -43.42
C LEU A 50 15.93 -21.10 -43.28
N SER A 51 16.20 -20.39 -44.38
CA SER A 51 16.79 -19.05 -44.32
C SER A 51 15.82 -18.02 -43.74
N ARG A 52 14.52 -18.12 -44.06
CA ARG A 52 13.46 -17.28 -43.48
C ARG A 52 13.24 -17.58 -42.00
N ILE A 53 13.31 -18.84 -41.57
CA ILE A 53 13.22 -19.22 -40.15
C ILE A 53 14.43 -18.68 -39.37
N ARG A 54 15.65 -18.81 -39.90
CA ARG A 54 16.84 -18.22 -39.26
C ARG A 54 16.75 -16.70 -39.18
N LEU A 55 16.28 -16.04 -40.24
CA LEU A 55 16.04 -14.60 -40.24
C LEU A 55 14.96 -14.21 -39.22
N MET A 56 13.86 -14.98 -39.12
CA MET A 56 12.78 -14.75 -38.17
C MET A 56 13.27 -14.91 -36.72
N LEU A 57 14.07 -15.95 -36.43
CA LEU A 57 14.67 -16.15 -35.11
C LEU A 57 15.68 -15.05 -34.76
N LEU A 58 16.47 -14.58 -35.73
CA LEU A 58 17.38 -13.45 -35.55
C LEU A 58 16.61 -12.16 -35.24
N VAL A 59 15.55 -11.86 -36.00
CA VAL A 59 14.70 -10.68 -35.78
C VAL A 59 14.00 -10.77 -34.43
N LEU A 60 13.46 -11.93 -34.05
CA LEU A 60 12.85 -12.15 -32.75
C LEU A 60 13.85 -11.99 -31.61
N SER A 61 15.07 -12.53 -31.75
CA SER A 61 16.15 -12.35 -30.79
C SER A 61 16.50 -10.88 -30.63
N ILE A 62 16.74 -10.16 -31.73
CA ILE A 62 17.03 -8.71 -31.71
C ILE A 62 15.87 -7.94 -31.05
N PHE A 63 14.62 -8.27 -31.38
CA PHE A 63 13.44 -7.65 -30.79
C PHE A 63 13.38 -7.88 -29.27
N ILE A 64 13.59 -9.11 -28.80
CA ILE A 64 13.66 -9.41 -27.36
C ILE A 64 14.81 -8.66 -26.69
N THR A 65 16.00 -8.62 -27.29
CA THR A 65 17.15 -7.89 -26.73
C THR A 65 16.87 -6.39 -26.66
N ILE A 66 16.22 -5.81 -27.67
CA ILE A 66 15.78 -4.41 -27.66
C ILE A 66 14.75 -4.18 -26.56
N LEU A 67 13.76 -5.07 -26.38
CA LEU A 67 12.77 -4.96 -25.30
C LEU A 67 13.43 -5.03 -23.91
N VAL A 68 14.37 -5.96 -23.72
CA VAL A 68 15.14 -6.08 -22.47
C VAL A 68 15.98 -4.82 -22.24
N TRP A 69 16.67 -4.33 -23.27
CA TRP A 69 17.48 -3.12 -23.17
C TRP A 69 16.65 -1.85 -22.91
N LEU A 70 15.50 -1.72 -23.57
CA LEU A 70 14.52 -0.67 -23.27
C LEU A 70 13.99 -0.82 -21.84
N GLY A 71 13.80 -2.04 -21.35
CA GLY A 71 13.45 -2.30 -19.95
C GLY A 71 14.50 -1.79 -18.97
N PHE A 72 15.79 -2.01 -19.25
CA PHE A 72 16.90 -1.48 -18.45
C PHE A 72 17.00 0.05 -18.51
N LEU A 73 16.79 0.66 -19.68
CA LEU A 73 16.83 2.12 -19.83
C LEU A 73 15.66 2.82 -19.14
N ASN A 74 14.52 2.14 -19.00
CA ASN A 74 13.32 2.67 -18.35
C ASN A 74 13.13 2.12 -16.92
N ALA A 75 14.15 1.48 -16.34
CA ALA A 75 14.07 1.02 -14.97
C ALA A 75 14.07 2.22 -14.03
N ASP A 76 12.98 2.41 -13.29
CA ASP A 76 12.90 3.40 -12.23
C ASP A 76 14.04 3.14 -11.23
N SER A 77 14.84 4.15 -10.92
CA SER A 77 15.94 4.06 -9.95
C SER A 77 15.73 5.04 -8.80
N VAL A 78 16.10 4.64 -7.59
CA VAL A 78 16.15 5.54 -6.44
C VAL A 78 17.09 6.71 -6.75
N PRO A 79 16.64 7.97 -6.59
CA PRO A 79 17.50 9.13 -6.82
C PRO A 79 18.59 9.22 -5.76
N ALA A 80 19.75 9.76 -6.12
CA ALA A 80 20.87 9.89 -5.19
C ALA A 80 20.62 10.93 -4.08
N ALA A 81 19.78 11.93 -4.35
CA ALA A 81 19.47 13.03 -3.43
C ALA A 81 18.02 13.53 -3.61
N VAL A 82 17.51 14.22 -2.60
CA VAL A 82 16.23 14.96 -2.67
C VAL A 82 16.39 16.24 -3.51
N PRO A 83 15.30 16.80 -4.06
CA PRO A 83 15.38 18.06 -4.81
C PRO A 83 15.86 19.23 -3.92
N PRO A 84 16.55 20.23 -4.49
CA PRO A 84 17.03 21.40 -3.74
C PRO A 84 15.91 22.18 -3.04
N GLU A 85 14.74 22.30 -3.66
CA GLU A 85 13.59 22.98 -3.06
C GLU A 85 13.09 22.25 -1.81
N SER A 86 13.08 20.92 -1.82
CA SER A 86 12.76 20.11 -0.64
C SER A 86 13.81 20.24 0.45
N GLN A 87 15.10 20.24 0.08
CA GLN A 87 16.19 20.43 1.03
C GLN A 87 16.11 21.79 1.73
N ALA A 88 15.83 22.88 1.00
CA ALA A 88 15.67 24.20 1.58
C ALA A 88 14.53 24.26 2.61
N LEU A 89 13.39 23.62 2.32
CA LEU A 89 12.28 23.51 3.26
C LEU A 89 12.63 22.68 4.50
N ALA A 90 13.42 21.61 4.32
CA ALA A 90 13.89 20.79 5.44
C ALA A 90 14.86 21.58 6.34
N ASP A 91 15.72 22.40 5.76
CA ASP A 91 16.63 23.28 6.51
C ASP A 91 15.85 24.35 7.29
N GLU A 92 14.83 24.96 6.69
CA GLU A 92 13.92 25.90 7.36
C GLU A 92 13.15 25.23 8.51
N LEU A 93 12.63 24.02 8.29
CA LEU A 93 11.96 23.23 9.32
C LEU A 93 12.91 22.93 10.48
N ALA A 94 14.12 22.45 10.21
CA ALA A 94 15.12 22.17 11.22
C ALA A 94 15.50 23.42 12.02
N ALA A 95 15.63 24.58 11.36
CA ALA A 95 15.87 25.85 12.04
C ALA A 95 14.69 26.24 12.96
N SER A 96 13.45 26.02 12.51
CA SER A 96 12.24 26.35 13.29
C SER A 96 12.07 25.47 14.55
N LEU A 97 12.64 24.27 14.55
CA LEU A 97 12.53 23.30 15.65
C LEU A 97 13.79 23.21 16.53
N LYS A 98 14.84 23.99 16.24
CA LYS A 98 16.17 23.89 16.88
C LYS A 98 16.14 23.96 18.41
N ASP A 99 15.30 24.81 18.98
CA ASP A 99 15.22 25.07 20.42
C ASP A 99 13.98 24.42 21.06
N THR A 100 13.46 23.36 20.43
CA THR A 100 12.29 22.60 20.90
C THR A 100 12.71 21.26 21.50
N ALA A 101 11.74 20.50 22.03
CA ALA A 101 11.98 19.16 22.55
C ALA A 101 12.25 18.11 21.46
N ILE A 102 12.18 18.47 20.16
CA ILE A 102 12.43 17.54 19.04
C ILE A 102 13.93 17.51 18.74
N PRO A 103 14.62 16.38 18.94
CA PRO A 103 16.04 16.31 18.64
C PRO A 103 16.32 16.44 17.14
N ALA A 104 17.38 17.18 16.78
CA ALA A 104 17.73 17.43 15.36
C ALA A 104 17.96 16.14 14.54
N PHE A 105 18.41 15.06 15.19
CA PHE A 105 18.60 13.77 14.51
C PHE A 105 17.27 13.15 14.03
N VAL A 106 16.14 13.46 14.68
CA VAL A 106 14.81 12.98 14.26
C VAL A 106 14.43 13.52 12.88
N LEU A 107 14.80 14.77 12.58
CA LEU A 107 14.59 15.36 11.25
C LEU A 107 15.65 14.89 10.25
N THR A 108 16.91 14.81 10.70
CA THR A 108 18.05 14.40 9.86
C THR A 108 17.86 13.02 9.25
N TYR A 109 17.35 12.06 10.04
CA TYR A 109 17.19 10.66 9.65
C TYR A 109 15.74 10.29 9.33
N ALA A 110 14.84 11.27 9.22
CA ALA A 110 13.43 11.00 8.94
C ALA A 110 13.24 10.19 7.66
N PRO A 111 12.31 9.23 7.61
CA PRO A 111 12.04 8.46 6.42
C PRO A 111 11.54 9.34 5.27
N LEU A 112 11.83 8.91 4.05
CA LEU A 112 11.20 9.36 2.82
C LEU A 112 10.30 8.25 2.30
N VAL A 113 9.15 8.60 1.75
CA VAL A 113 8.15 7.62 1.35
C VAL A 113 7.91 7.71 -0.16
N PHE A 114 8.14 6.62 -0.88
CA PHE A 114 7.61 6.45 -2.22
C PHE A 114 6.17 5.95 -2.13
N LEU A 115 5.25 6.71 -2.73
CA LEU A 115 3.88 6.25 -2.97
C LEU A 115 3.86 5.35 -4.20
N ASP A 116 2.96 4.37 -4.27
CA ASP A 116 2.80 3.57 -5.48
C ASP A 116 2.34 4.46 -6.66
N LYS A 117 2.93 4.25 -7.84
CA LYS A 117 2.62 5.06 -9.04
C LYS A 117 1.17 4.94 -9.52
N LYS A 118 0.46 3.89 -9.11
CA LYS A 118 -0.95 3.67 -9.46
C LYS A 118 -1.89 3.96 -8.29
N ASP A 119 -1.40 4.52 -7.19
CA ASP A 119 -2.26 4.89 -6.09
C ASP A 119 -3.14 6.09 -6.43
N ALA A 120 -4.41 6.02 -6.04
CA ALA A 120 -5.37 7.08 -6.18
C ALA A 120 -5.63 7.80 -4.84
N PHE A 121 -5.22 7.20 -3.73
CA PHE A 121 -5.44 7.68 -2.38
C PHE A 121 -4.10 8.10 -1.80
N HIS A 122 -3.93 9.41 -1.64
CA HIS A 122 -2.66 10.01 -1.21
C HIS A 122 -2.76 10.45 0.24
N PRO A 123 -1.64 10.84 0.90
CA PRO A 123 -1.69 11.34 2.27
C PRO A 123 -2.68 12.50 2.42
N SER A 124 -3.38 12.53 3.55
CA SER A 124 -4.56 13.37 3.76
C SER A 124 -4.40 14.37 4.90
N ASP A 125 -5.06 15.52 4.77
CA ASP A 125 -5.11 16.50 5.86
C ASP A 125 -6.00 16.00 7.01
N LEU A 126 -5.44 15.98 8.22
CA LEU A 126 -6.11 15.52 9.44
C LEU A 126 -7.37 16.35 9.78
N ALA A 127 -7.29 17.67 9.68
CA ALA A 127 -8.41 18.56 10.00
C ALA A 127 -9.52 18.43 8.94
N ALA A 128 -9.16 18.32 7.66
CA ALA A 128 -10.11 18.09 6.59
C ALA A 128 -10.83 16.75 6.75
N HIS A 129 -10.14 15.68 7.14
CA HIS A 129 -10.80 14.40 7.45
C HIS A 129 -11.87 14.56 8.52
N ILE A 130 -11.55 15.18 9.67
CA ILE A 130 -12.52 15.40 10.75
C ILE A 130 -13.71 16.22 10.25
N ALA A 131 -13.48 17.26 9.45
CA ALA A 131 -14.53 18.10 8.89
C ALA A 131 -15.51 17.36 7.95
N HIS A 132 -15.11 16.20 7.42
CA HIS A 132 -15.97 15.31 6.62
C HIS A 132 -16.65 14.21 7.45
N THR A 133 -16.56 14.26 8.78
CA THR A 133 -17.10 13.23 9.67
C THR A 133 -18.07 13.77 10.72
N HIS A 134 -18.88 12.88 11.29
CA HIS A 134 -19.66 13.09 12.50
C HIS A 134 -19.53 11.88 13.43
N PRO A 135 -19.67 12.05 14.75
CA PRO A 135 -19.50 10.94 15.69
C PRO A 135 -20.75 10.04 15.71
N GLU A 136 -20.53 8.73 15.65
CA GLU A 136 -21.57 7.71 15.82
C GLU A 136 -21.17 6.64 16.84
N VAL A 137 -22.17 6.08 17.52
CA VAL A 137 -22.06 4.85 18.31
C VAL A 137 -23.19 3.94 17.85
N ASN A 138 -22.89 2.67 17.52
CA ASN A 138 -23.88 1.70 17.04
C ASN A 138 -24.78 2.27 15.91
N PHE A 139 -24.16 2.87 14.89
CA PHE A 139 -24.83 3.51 13.74
C PHE A 139 -25.83 4.62 14.10
N THR A 140 -25.70 5.20 15.30
CA THR A 140 -26.53 6.30 15.77
C THR A 140 -25.65 7.51 16.04
N ARG A 141 -25.97 8.62 15.37
CA ARG A 141 -25.27 9.89 15.55
C ARG A 141 -25.34 10.37 17.01
N VAL A 142 -24.18 10.62 17.58
CA VAL A 142 -24.02 11.22 18.91
C VAL A 142 -24.42 12.69 18.83
N ARG A 143 -25.23 13.14 19.80
CA ARG A 143 -25.69 14.53 19.94
C ARG A 143 -25.02 15.18 21.14
N ASP A 144 -25.22 16.50 21.29
CA ASP A 144 -24.73 17.28 22.43
C ASP A 144 -23.20 17.27 22.60
N VAL A 145 -22.49 17.17 21.48
CA VAL A 145 -21.03 17.31 21.37
C VAL A 145 -20.70 18.57 20.55
N PRO A 146 -19.48 19.13 20.65
CA PRO A 146 -19.07 20.26 19.85
C PRO A 146 -19.27 20.03 18.35
N ASP A 147 -19.79 21.06 17.66
CA ASP A 147 -19.98 21.11 16.21
C ASP A 147 -19.49 22.48 15.71
N PRO A 148 -18.38 22.57 14.96
CA PRO A 148 -17.61 21.45 14.40
C PRO A 148 -16.69 20.74 15.42
N LEU A 149 -16.46 19.45 15.19
CA LEU A 149 -15.31 18.74 15.73
C LEU A 149 -14.03 19.22 15.02
N THR A 150 -12.94 19.26 15.76
CA THR A 150 -11.64 19.77 15.31
C THR A 150 -10.52 18.99 15.98
N LEU A 151 -9.28 19.20 15.53
CA LEU A 151 -8.11 18.61 16.18
C LEU A 151 -7.94 19.03 17.65
N GLY A 152 -8.50 20.18 18.05
CA GLY A 152 -8.38 20.75 19.40
C GLY A 152 -9.46 20.33 20.39
N ASN A 153 -10.49 19.58 19.96
CA ASN A 153 -11.59 19.18 20.85
C ASN A 153 -12.06 17.73 20.65
N LEU A 154 -11.33 16.91 19.88
CA LEU A 154 -11.75 15.56 19.53
C LEU A 154 -11.81 14.61 20.73
N ASP A 155 -10.99 14.84 21.76
CA ASP A 155 -10.95 14.06 23.00
C ASP A 155 -12.22 14.18 23.86
N VAL A 156 -13.06 15.19 23.62
CA VAL A 156 -14.38 15.32 24.28
C VAL A 156 -15.24 14.05 24.08
N LEU A 157 -15.04 13.38 22.95
CA LEU A 157 -15.70 12.15 22.55
C LEU A 157 -15.32 10.94 23.42
N ASN A 158 -14.18 11.00 24.13
CA ASN A 158 -13.73 9.88 24.97
C ASN A 158 -14.70 9.58 26.11
N SER A 159 -15.36 10.60 26.64
CA SER A 159 -16.40 10.41 27.68
C SER A 159 -17.57 9.57 27.17
N VAL A 160 -17.98 9.80 25.92
CA VAL A 160 -19.02 9.04 25.23
C VAL A 160 -18.51 7.62 24.91
N ASN A 161 -17.29 7.51 24.39
CA ASN A 161 -16.66 6.22 24.08
C ASN A 161 -16.64 5.28 25.30
N ARG A 162 -16.21 5.79 26.47
CA ARG A 162 -16.10 4.99 27.70
C ARG A 162 -17.44 4.67 28.38
N SER A 163 -18.49 5.43 28.09
CA SER A 163 -19.82 5.21 28.68
C SER A 163 -20.78 4.43 27.77
N SER A 164 -20.39 4.23 26.50
CA SER A 164 -21.17 3.51 25.51
C SER A 164 -20.89 2.01 25.54
N ALA A 165 -21.84 1.21 25.04
CA ALA A 165 -21.68 -0.24 24.89
C ALA A 165 -20.84 -0.65 23.65
N GLY A 166 -20.28 0.31 22.92
CA GLY A 166 -19.46 0.10 21.73
C GLY A 166 -18.59 1.32 21.45
N ASP A 167 -17.65 1.17 20.52
CA ASP A 167 -16.71 2.22 20.13
C ASP A 167 -17.45 3.42 19.51
N ILE A 168 -16.86 4.61 19.67
CA ILE A 168 -17.25 5.81 18.92
C ILE A 168 -16.49 5.88 17.60
N TYR A 169 -17.19 6.22 16.52
CA TYR A 169 -16.70 6.23 15.15
C TYR A 169 -16.79 7.63 14.55
N LEU A 170 -15.71 8.09 13.90
CA LEU A 170 -15.73 9.27 13.03
C LEU A 170 -16.32 8.88 11.67
N THR A 171 -17.65 8.81 11.62
CA THR A 171 -18.39 8.32 10.45
C THR A 171 -18.47 9.39 9.38
N SER A 172 -18.30 9.02 8.11
CA SER A 172 -18.37 9.93 6.97
C SER A 172 -19.73 10.62 6.85
N THR A 173 -19.70 11.90 6.50
CA THR A 173 -20.87 12.70 6.13
C THR A 173 -21.37 12.42 4.71
N GLU A 174 -20.56 11.76 3.88
CA GLU A 174 -20.85 11.38 2.50
C GLU A 174 -20.81 9.84 2.33
N ASP A 175 -21.51 9.31 1.33
CA ASP A 175 -21.45 7.88 1.01
C ASP A 175 -20.08 7.51 0.40
N VAL A 176 -19.22 6.90 1.22
CA VAL A 176 -17.85 6.51 0.81
C VAL A 176 -17.83 5.41 -0.23
N THR A 177 -18.93 4.65 -0.41
CA THR A 177 -19.03 3.62 -1.45
C THR A 177 -19.00 4.21 -2.86
N GLN A 178 -19.31 5.51 -2.99
CA GLN A 178 -19.23 6.26 -4.24
C GLN A 178 -17.84 6.89 -4.48
N LEU A 179 -16.88 6.64 -3.59
CA LEU A 179 -15.51 7.16 -3.63
C LEU A 179 -15.46 8.69 -3.85
N PRO A 180 -16.08 9.48 -2.95
CA PRO A 180 -16.10 10.93 -3.05
C PRO A 180 -14.70 11.54 -3.07
N ARG A 181 -14.58 12.74 -3.63
CA ARG A 181 -13.28 13.35 -3.95
C ARG A 181 -12.36 13.51 -2.74
N PHE A 182 -12.92 13.77 -1.55
CA PHE A 182 -12.13 14.02 -0.33
C PHE A 182 -11.31 12.80 0.11
N LEU A 183 -11.70 11.58 -0.29
CA LEU A 183 -10.94 10.35 -0.02
C LEU A 183 -9.57 10.32 -0.71
N ARG A 184 -9.38 11.08 -1.80
CA ARG A 184 -8.16 11.01 -2.63
C ARG A 184 -6.92 11.64 -2.00
N GLY A 185 -7.09 12.38 -0.90
CA GLY A 185 -6.00 13.08 -0.23
C GLY A 185 -5.26 14.08 -1.13
N ARG A 186 -3.97 14.27 -0.86
CA ARG A 186 -3.11 15.23 -1.53
C ARG A 186 -1.82 14.57 -2.02
N LYS A 187 -1.64 14.58 -3.33
CA LYS A 187 -0.38 14.15 -3.95
C LYS A 187 0.76 15.10 -3.54
N PRO A 188 1.95 14.59 -3.14
CA PRO A 188 3.11 15.42 -2.87
C PRO A 188 3.57 16.16 -4.14
N ASP A 189 4.07 17.38 -3.97
CA ASP A 189 4.69 18.11 -5.07
C ASP A 189 6.04 17.49 -5.44
N ALA A 190 6.35 17.41 -6.74
CA ALA A 190 7.54 16.70 -7.23
C ALA A 190 8.87 17.41 -6.90
N LYS A 191 8.83 18.71 -6.57
CA LYS A 191 10.03 19.49 -6.22
C LYS A 191 10.15 19.68 -4.72
N THR A 192 9.07 20.06 -4.06
CA THR A 192 9.11 20.29 -2.61
C THR A 192 8.98 19.00 -1.81
N LEU A 193 8.48 17.92 -2.41
CA LEU A 193 8.10 16.65 -1.78
C LEU A 193 7.02 16.79 -0.70
N ARG A 194 6.41 17.97 -0.57
CA ARG A 194 5.44 18.32 0.47
C ARG A 194 4.01 18.08 -0.01
N THR A 195 3.12 17.69 0.90
CA THR A 195 1.67 17.75 0.65
C THR A 195 1.16 19.18 0.80
N GLU A 196 1.12 19.93 -0.30
CA GLU A 196 0.70 21.33 -0.28
C GLU A 196 -0.74 21.51 0.23
N LYS A 197 -0.88 22.35 1.27
CA LYS A 197 -2.13 22.66 1.97
C LYS A 197 -2.78 21.45 2.67
N ALA A 198 -1.99 20.49 3.10
CA ALA A 198 -2.43 19.39 3.94
C ALA A 198 -1.35 19.01 4.94
N VAL A 199 -1.70 18.91 6.22
CA VAL A 199 -0.86 18.33 7.28
C VAL A 199 -1.27 16.86 7.45
N SER A 200 -0.45 15.97 6.92
CA SER A 200 -0.75 14.54 6.72
C SER A 200 0.11 13.60 7.55
N CYS A 201 0.94 14.17 8.42
CA CYS A 201 1.87 13.43 9.23
C CYS A 201 1.84 13.92 10.68
N ALA A 202 2.15 13.03 11.61
CA ALA A 202 2.54 13.39 12.96
C ALA A 202 3.84 12.69 13.32
N VAL A 203 4.81 13.47 13.79
CA VAL A 203 6.08 12.97 14.32
C VAL A 203 5.96 12.95 15.84
N VAL A 204 6.07 11.76 16.43
CA VAL A 204 6.01 11.55 17.88
C VAL A 204 7.35 11.02 18.37
N VAL A 205 8.00 11.77 19.25
CA VAL A 205 9.28 11.40 19.87
C VAL A 205 9.04 10.82 21.25
N VAL A 206 9.58 9.63 21.49
CA VAL A 206 9.45 8.89 22.75
C VAL A 206 10.83 8.66 23.34
N GLU A 207 11.14 9.37 24.42
CA GLU A 207 12.36 9.15 25.21
C GLU A 207 12.16 7.92 26.11
N LYS A 208 13.08 6.94 26.05
CA LYS A 208 12.98 5.67 26.78
C LYS A 208 14.02 5.52 27.89
N GLY A 209 14.85 6.53 28.11
CA GLY A 209 15.98 6.47 29.03
C GLY A 209 17.21 5.81 28.41
N ASP A 210 18.33 5.90 29.12
CA ASP A 210 19.64 5.36 28.70
C ASP A 210 20.04 5.73 27.26
N GLY A 211 19.67 6.93 26.81
CA GLY A 211 19.97 7.42 25.47
C GLY A 211 19.17 6.74 24.34
N VAL A 212 18.14 5.95 24.67
CA VAL A 212 17.24 5.34 23.69
C VAL A 212 16.08 6.28 23.39
N VAL A 213 15.86 6.56 22.11
CA VAL A 213 14.76 7.38 21.61
C VAL A 213 14.08 6.65 20.47
N ASP A 214 12.76 6.51 20.52
CA ASP A 214 11.99 6.04 19.37
C ASP A 214 11.26 7.25 18.75
N ALA A 215 11.50 7.49 17.45
CA ALA A 215 10.73 8.48 16.69
C ALA A 215 9.75 7.77 15.78
N PHE A 216 8.46 8.04 15.95
CA PHE A 216 7.39 7.54 15.11
C PHE A 216 7.00 8.60 14.08
N TYR A 217 6.96 8.20 12.82
CA TYR A 217 6.51 9.03 11.70
C TYR A 217 5.17 8.46 11.23
N MET A 218 4.10 8.98 11.79
CA MET A 218 2.73 8.52 11.56
C MET A 218 2.18 9.18 10.29
N TYR A 219 1.76 8.37 9.33
CA TYR A 219 1.18 8.79 8.06
C TYR A 219 -0.32 8.62 8.09
N PHE A 220 -1.04 9.66 7.68
CA PHE A 220 -2.49 9.63 7.66
C PHE A 220 -3.03 9.64 6.23
N TYR A 221 -3.97 8.73 5.97
CA TYR A 221 -4.74 8.68 4.73
C TYR A 221 -6.22 8.70 5.08
N THR A 222 -7.03 9.44 4.33
CA THR A 222 -8.48 9.50 4.60
C THR A 222 -9.17 8.18 4.27
N PHE A 223 -8.59 7.36 3.40
CA PHE A 223 -9.24 6.14 2.93
C PHE A 223 -8.20 5.08 2.64
N ASN A 224 -8.37 3.91 3.23
CA ASN A 224 -7.67 2.70 2.88
C ASN A 224 -8.51 1.94 1.85
N ARG A 225 -7.92 1.64 0.70
CA ARG A 225 -8.48 0.65 -0.23
C ARG A 225 -7.79 -0.67 0.01
N GLY A 226 -8.54 -1.63 0.54
CA GLY A 226 -7.98 -2.91 0.92
C GLY A 226 -7.47 -3.75 -0.26
N PRO A 227 -6.71 -4.81 0.00
CA PRO A 227 -6.16 -5.64 -1.05
C PRO A 227 -7.28 -6.37 -1.82
N SER A 228 -6.95 -6.82 -3.04
CA SER A 228 -7.89 -7.57 -3.87
C SER A 228 -7.53 -9.04 -4.00
N VAL A 229 -8.53 -9.90 -3.85
CA VAL A 229 -8.43 -11.36 -3.94
C VAL A 229 -9.45 -11.87 -4.94
N TYR A 230 -8.99 -12.48 -6.04
CA TYR A 230 -9.85 -12.94 -7.15
C TYR A 230 -10.87 -11.89 -7.66
N GLY A 231 -10.51 -10.60 -7.62
CA GLY A 231 -11.36 -9.51 -8.07
C GLY A 231 -12.30 -8.93 -6.99
N HIS A 232 -12.36 -9.54 -5.81
CA HIS A 232 -13.03 -8.97 -4.63
C HIS A 232 -12.07 -8.04 -3.90
N VAL A 233 -12.57 -6.93 -3.37
CA VAL A 233 -11.80 -6.04 -2.49
C VAL A 233 -12.24 -6.32 -1.06
N ILE A 234 -11.30 -6.43 -0.14
CA ILE A 234 -11.56 -6.74 1.27
C ILE A 234 -10.86 -5.72 2.16
N GLY A 235 -11.53 -5.21 3.20
CA GLY A 235 -10.93 -4.27 4.16
C GLY A 235 -10.77 -2.82 3.68
N ASP A 236 -11.66 -2.33 2.81
CA ASP A 236 -11.86 -0.89 2.62
C ASP A 236 -12.30 -0.26 3.96
N HIS A 237 -11.65 0.83 4.37
CA HIS A 237 -12.10 1.58 5.54
C HIS A 237 -11.80 3.07 5.41
N LEU A 238 -12.68 3.89 6.00
CA LEU A 238 -12.42 5.30 6.19
C LEU A 238 -11.35 5.46 7.28
N GLY A 239 -10.46 6.42 7.07
CA GLY A 239 -9.28 6.74 7.87
C GLY A 239 -8.26 5.61 7.91
N ASP A 240 -6.98 5.96 7.91
CA ASP A 240 -5.90 4.98 7.88
C ASP A 240 -4.63 5.57 8.49
N TRP A 241 -3.98 4.76 9.33
CA TRP A 241 -2.80 5.15 10.11
C TRP A 241 -1.70 4.12 9.91
N GLU A 242 -0.74 4.49 9.06
CA GLU A 242 0.50 3.74 8.81
C GLU A 242 1.68 4.50 9.41
N HIS A 243 2.82 3.84 9.62
CA HIS A 243 4.00 4.49 10.17
C HIS A 243 5.31 3.76 9.93
N ASN A 244 6.36 4.56 9.91
CA ASN A 244 7.69 4.09 10.26
C ASN A 244 8.04 4.48 11.70
N MET A 245 8.82 3.65 12.39
CA MET A 245 9.48 4.05 13.64
C MET A 245 10.98 3.86 13.49
N ILE A 246 11.77 4.84 13.89
CA ILE A 246 13.24 4.73 13.93
C ILE A 246 13.68 4.75 15.39
N ARG A 247 14.44 3.73 15.78
CA ARG A 247 15.08 3.66 17.10
C ARG A 247 16.47 4.25 17.05
N PHE A 248 16.74 5.21 17.91
CA PHE A 248 18.02 5.84 18.11
C PHE A 248 18.67 5.37 19.41
N LYS A 249 20.00 5.30 19.40
CA LYS A 249 20.85 5.13 20.57
C LYS A 249 21.88 6.26 20.56
N ASP A 250 21.84 7.11 21.59
CA ASP A 250 22.73 8.26 21.75
C ASP A 250 22.73 9.17 20.49
N GLY A 251 21.55 9.36 19.89
CA GLY A 251 21.35 10.17 18.67
C GLY A 251 21.69 9.48 17.34
N HIS A 252 22.16 8.23 17.37
CA HIS A 252 22.47 7.44 16.17
C HIS A 252 21.37 6.43 15.87
N PRO A 253 20.84 6.35 14.64
CA PRO A 253 19.78 5.41 14.31
C PRO A 253 20.32 3.98 14.26
N SER A 254 19.58 3.04 14.85
CA SER A 254 19.97 1.64 15.03
C SER A 254 19.05 0.66 14.30
N ALA A 255 17.75 0.93 14.25
CA ALA A 255 16.76 0.10 13.59
C ALA A 255 15.57 0.90 13.06
N VAL A 256 14.88 0.34 12.07
CA VAL A 256 13.65 0.90 11.49
C VAL A 256 12.55 -0.16 11.50
N TRP A 257 11.38 0.23 11.98
CA TRP A 257 10.13 -0.50 11.85
C TRP A 257 9.34 0.03 10.66
N TYR A 258 8.74 -0.89 9.90
CA TYR A 258 7.80 -0.62 8.82
C TYR A 258 6.47 -1.28 9.18
N SER A 259 5.41 -0.50 9.40
CA SER A 259 4.07 -1.05 9.66
C SER A 259 3.48 -1.69 8.41
N GLN A 260 2.79 -2.82 8.58
CA GLN A 260 2.14 -3.55 7.49
C GLN A 260 0.81 -4.09 8.01
N HIS A 261 -0.27 -3.36 7.78
CA HIS A 261 -1.57 -3.64 8.38
C HIS A 261 -1.46 -3.68 9.92
N GLU A 262 -2.02 -4.69 10.58
CA GLU A 262 -1.88 -4.93 12.04
C GLU A 262 -0.49 -5.48 12.44
N TYR A 263 0.44 -5.62 11.49
CA TYR A 263 1.75 -6.22 11.65
C TYR A 263 2.87 -5.26 11.20
N GLY A 264 3.96 -5.82 10.66
CA GLY A 264 5.12 -5.07 10.22
C GLY A 264 6.43 -5.85 10.29
N ALA A 265 7.50 -5.21 9.84
CA ALA A 265 8.84 -5.77 9.82
C ALA A 265 9.87 -4.78 10.40
N ALA A 266 10.85 -5.30 11.13
CA ALA A 266 11.96 -4.54 11.66
C ALA A 266 13.25 -4.89 10.89
N TYR A 267 14.04 -3.89 10.59
CA TYR A 267 15.35 -4.01 9.96
C TYR A 267 16.38 -3.19 10.72
N THR A 268 17.64 -3.59 10.68
CA THR A 268 18.71 -2.70 11.15
C THR A 268 18.76 -1.47 10.26
N TYR A 269 19.12 -0.33 10.85
CA TYR A 269 19.16 0.92 10.09
C TYR A 269 20.17 0.85 8.95
N ALA A 270 21.29 0.16 9.14
CA ALA A 270 22.34 0.01 8.14
C ALA A 270 21.82 -0.64 6.84
N THR A 271 20.94 -1.63 6.97
CA THR A 271 20.50 -2.50 5.88
C THR A 271 19.49 -1.84 4.93
N VAL A 272 18.61 -0.97 5.42
CA VAL A 272 17.52 -0.41 4.59
C VAL A 272 18.03 0.56 3.52
N PRO A 273 17.38 0.65 2.33
CA PRO A 273 17.78 1.61 1.30
C PRO A 273 17.56 3.06 1.76
N LYS A 274 18.39 3.98 1.24
CA LYS A 274 18.42 5.39 1.67
C LYS A 274 18.56 6.35 0.50
N ILE A 275 18.04 7.57 0.65
CA ILE A 275 18.43 8.75 -0.14
C ILE A 275 19.25 9.63 0.80
N GLY A 276 20.53 9.85 0.47
CA GLY A 276 21.48 10.40 1.43
C GLY A 276 21.53 9.53 2.69
N VAL A 277 21.20 10.12 3.84
CA VAL A 277 21.15 9.39 5.13
C VAL A 277 19.74 8.93 5.50
N ARG A 278 18.71 9.32 4.77
CA ARG A 278 17.29 9.11 5.12
C ARG A 278 16.78 7.76 4.60
N PRO A 279 16.18 6.90 5.43
CA PRO A 279 15.68 5.60 4.99
C PRO A 279 14.49 5.76 4.07
N ILE A 280 14.35 4.83 3.13
CA ILE A 280 13.24 4.81 2.19
C ILE A 280 12.18 3.84 2.68
N SER A 281 10.94 4.28 2.54
CA SER A 281 9.73 3.49 2.73
C SER A 281 8.93 3.46 1.44
N PHE A 282 8.40 2.29 1.10
CA PHE A 282 7.53 2.11 -0.04
C PHE A 282 6.12 1.84 0.48
N SER A 283 5.22 2.81 0.29
CA SER A 283 3.82 2.69 0.69
C SER A 283 3.05 1.91 -0.37
N ALA A 284 2.36 0.87 0.07
CA ALA A 284 1.59 -0.02 -0.79
C ALA A 284 0.36 0.68 -1.33
N ARG A 285 -0.01 0.31 -2.55
CA ARG A 285 -1.17 0.87 -3.24
C ARG A 285 -2.46 0.57 -2.48
N GLY A 286 -3.12 1.61 -2.00
CA GLY A 286 -4.44 1.55 -1.36
C GLY A 286 -4.40 1.12 0.11
N SER A 287 -3.65 0.08 0.44
CA SER A 287 -3.48 -0.38 1.84
C SER A 287 -2.49 0.46 2.64
N HIS A 288 -1.66 1.24 1.94
CA HIS A 288 -0.61 2.11 2.45
C HIS A 288 0.48 1.49 3.32
N ALA A 289 0.37 0.20 3.64
CA ALA A 289 1.38 -0.61 4.32
C ALA A 289 2.79 -0.31 3.81
N ASN A 290 3.72 -0.18 4.74
CA ASN A 290 5.06 0.28 4.47
C ASN A 290 6.04 -0.90 4.31
N TYR A 291 6.88 -0.81 3.27
CA TYR A 291 7.85 -1.84 2.93
C TYR A 291 9.25 -1.24 2.72
N ALA A 292 10.29 -2.02 3.01
CA ALA A 292 11.68 -1.63 2.77
C ALA A 292 12.09 -1.76 1.29
N THR A 293 11.29 -2.46 0.47
CA THR A 293 11.53 -2.68 -0.97
C THR A 293 10.30 -2.38 -1.81
N ALA A 294 10.55 -1.95 -3.05
CA ALA A 294 9.53 -1.90 -4.09
C ALA A 294 9.22 -3.31 -4.62
N GLY A 295 8.00 -3.50 -5.12
CA GLY A 295 7.59 -4.73 -5.78
C GLY A 295 6.28 -5.30 -5.25
N LYS A 296 6.19 -6.63 -5.30
CA LYS A 296 5.02 -7.41 -4.93
C LYS A 296 5.32 -8.11 -3.60
N HIS A 297 4.51 -7.84 -2.58
CA HIS A 297 4.70 -8.34 -1.21
C HIS A 297 3.57 -9.31 -0.86
N ASP A 298 3.91 -10.55 -0.55
CA ASP A 298 2.91 -11.59 -0.20
C ASP A 298 2.45 -11.39 1.25
N LEU A 299 1.14 -11.15 1.45
CA LEU A 299 0.58 -10.91 2.78
C LEU A 299 0.65 -12.14 3.68
N HIS A 300 0.81 -13.35 3.12
CA HIS A 300 1.09 -14.56 3.91
C HIS A 300 2.34 -14.39 4.79
N SER A 301 3.33 -13.62 4.33
CA SER A 301 4.56 -13.36 5.12
C SER A 301 4.30 -12.56 6.41
N SER A 302 3.15 -11.89 6.50
CA SER A 302 2.71 -11.13 7.67
C SER A 302 1.75 -11.92 8.56
N SER A 303 1.08 -12.96 8.03
CA SER A 303 0.16 -13.80 8.80
C SER A 303 -0.07 -15.16 8.14
N ASP A 304 0.16 -16.24 8.89
CA ASP A 304 -0.11 -17.63 8.45
C ASP A 304 -1.60 -17.89 8.17
N ALA A 305 -2.50 -17.03 8.63
CA ALA A 305 -3.93 -17.12 8.36
C ALA A 305 -4.29 -16.78 6.90
N ILE A 306 -3.42 -16.06 6.18
CA ILE A 306 -3.62 -15.69 4.78
C ILE A 306 -2.95 -16.76 3.92
N PRO A 307 -3.63 -17.43 2.99
CA PRO A 307 -2.99 -18.41 2.13
C PRO A 307 -1.82 -17.83 1.32
N ALA A 308 -0.72 -18.59 1.24
CA ALA A 308 0.45 -18.21 0.46
C ALA A 308 0.09 -17.92 -1.00
N ASN A 309 0.70 -16.88 -1.56
CA ASN A 309 0.56 -16.44 -2.94
C ASN A 309 -0.87 -16.02 -3.37
N LEU A 310 -1.73 -15.69 -2.41
CA LEU A 310 -3.11 -15.32 -2.68
C LEU A 310 -3.33 -13.82 -2.75
N VAL A 311 -2.81 -13.10 -1.74
CA VAL A 311 -3.07 -11.67 -1.52
C VAL A 311 -1.76 -10.93 -1.49
N TYR A 312 -1.70 -9.80 -2.19
CA TYR A 312 -0.45 -9.05 -2.32
C TYR A 312 -0.64 -7.56 -2.19
N ASP A 313 0.32 -6.95 -1.51
CA ASP A 313 0.57 -5.54 -1.59
C ASP A 313 1.50 -5.23 -2.77
N HIS A 314 1.27 -4.07 -3.36
CA HIS A 314 2.03 -3.60 -4.51
C HIS A 314 2.62 -2.24 -4.21
N THR A 315 3.92 -2.15 -4.35
CA THR A 315 4.70 -0.93 -4.12
C THR A 315 5.55 -0.60 -5.35
N SER A 316 5.86 0.67 -5.55
CA SER A 316 6.74 1.11 -6.64
C SER A 316 7.41 2.44 -6.34
N LEU A 317 8.38 2.80 -7.19
CA LEU A 317 9.05 4.11 -7.20
C LEU A 317 8.13 5.16 -7.85
N GLY A 318 7.00 5.47 -7.21
CA GLY A 318 6.10 6.51 -7.68
C GLY A 318 6.49 7.90 -7.15
N PRO A 319 5.52 8.78 -6.84
CA PRO A 319 5.80 10.07 -6.24
C PRO A 319 6.56 9.93 -4.91
N LEU A 320 7.70 10.61 -4.79
CA LEU A 320 8.44 10.72 -3.54
C LEU A 320 7.77 11.77 -2.64
N TRP A 321 7.65 11.45 -1.36
CA TRP A 321 7.04 12.27 -0.33
C TRP A 321 8.01 12.43 0.84
N ASP A 322 8.10 13.65 1.35
CA ASP A 322 8.72 13.96 2.63
C ASP A 322 7.62 14.26 3.67
N PRO A 323 7.31 13.30 4.57
CA PRO A 323 6.26 13.48 5.57
C PRO A 323 6.53 14.63 6.53
N THR A 324 7.80 14.94 6.82
CA THR A 324 8.14 15.94 7.85
C THR A 324 7.84 17.37 7.42
N LEU A 325 7.78 17.65 6.10
CA LEU A 325 7.48 18.98 5.57
C LEU A 325 6.00 19.36 5.73
N ALA A 326 5.17 18.43 6.19
CA ALA A 326 3.75 18.62 6.46
C ALA A 326 3.31 17.79 7.68
N ALA A 327 4.02 17.97 8.80
CA ALA A 327 3.79 17.24 10.03
C ALA A 327 3.47 18.14 11.23
N TYR A 328 2.71 17.59 12.17
CA TYR A 328 2.69 18.03 13.56
C TYR A 328 3.82 17.33 14.35
N PHE A 329 4.37 18.00 15.36
CA PHE A 329 5.51 17.49 16.14
C PHE A 329 5.18 17.41 17.63
N TYR A 330 5.44 16.23 18.20
CA TYR A 330 5.06 15.91 19.57
C TYR A 330 6.17 15.13 20.29
N THR A 331 6.17 15.25 21.61
CA THR A 331 6.79 14.28 22.50
C THR A 331 5.70 13.45 23.19
N TYR A 332 6.05 12.25 23.64
CA TYR A 332 5.15 11.37 24.38
C TYR A 332 5.85 10.78 25.60
N GLU A 333 5.26 10.97 26.78
CA GLU A 333 5.74 10.42 28.04
C GLU A 333 5.02 9.10 28.33
N VAL A 334 5.78 8.00 28.37
CA VAL A 334 5.22 6.64 28.48
C VAL A 334 4.50 6.41 29.82
N GLU A 335 5.07 6.87 30.93
CA GLU A 335 4.52 6.62 32.26
C GLU A 335 3.17 7.30 32.49
N SER A 336 3.04 8.55 32.02
CA SER A 336 1.81 9.34 32.18
C SER A 336 0.82 9.13 31.02
N GLY A 337 1.29 8.58 29.90
CA GLY A 337 0.52 8.42 28.67
C GLY A 337 0.16 9.75 27.99
N LYS A 338 0.95 10.81 28.23
CA LYS A 338 0.64 12.17 27.75
C LYS A 338 1.45 12.55 26.52
N PHE A 339 0.78 13.21 25.59
CA PHE A 339 1.39 13.92 24.48
C PHE A 339 1.64 15.38 24.85
N GLU A 340 2.82 15.89 24.51
CA GLU A 340 3.10 17.32 24.53
C GLU A 340 3.36 17.81 23.11
N SER A 341 2.73 18.92 22.76
CA SER A 341 2.88 19.53 21.45
C SER A 341 4.01 20.53 21.45
N VAL A 342 4.81 20.51 20.40
CA VAL A 342 5.78 21.56 20.12
C VAL A 342 5.07 22.79 19.57
N LEU A 343 4.13 22.57 18.65
CA LEU A 343 3.27 23.59 18.02
C LEU A 343 1.95 22.94 17.60
N GLY A 344 0.84 23.30 18.28
CA GLY A 344 -0.51 22.89 17.89
C GLY A 344 -1.25 22.07 18.95
N GLU A 345 -2.37 21.48 18.54
CA GLU A 345 -3.33 20.79 19.40
C GLU A 345 -2.92 19.34 19.70
N THR A 346 -3.25 18.85 20.90
CA THR A 346 -3.00 17.45 21.33
C THR A 346 -4.27 16.62 21.49
N ALA A 347 -5.46 17.24 21.56
CA ALA A 347 -6.71 16.53 21.85
C ALA A 347 -6.97 15.35 20.90
N TRP A 348 -6.75 15.53 19.59
CA TRP A 348 -6.93 14.46 18.61
C TRP A 348 -6.01 13.25 18.79
N LEU A 349 -4.81 13.40 19.35
CA LEU A 349 -3.91 12.27 19.66
C LEU A 349 -4.47 11.42 20.80
N GLY A 350 -5.21 12.05 21.72
CA GLY A 350 -5.87 11.40 22.83
C GLY A 350 -7.23 10.80 22.48
N PHE A 351 -7.74 10.94 21.25
CA PHE A 351 -9.01 10.36 20.85
C PHE A 351 -8.95 8.82 20.86
N GLU A 352 -9.83 8.20 21.64
CA GLU A 352 -9.84 6.75 21.91
C GLU A 352 -10.68 5.94 20.92
N GLY A 353 -11.50 6.61 20.12
CA GLY A 353 -12.38 5.99 19.15
C GLY A 353 -11.71 5.61 17.85
N ARG A 354 -12.55 5.33 16.86
CA ARG A 354 -12.19 4.84 15.54
C ARG A 354 -12.18 5.99 14.53
N TRP A 355 -11.08 6.13 13.80
CA TRP A 355 -10.89 7.08 12.73
C TRP A 355 -11.55 6.55 11.46
N GLY A 356 -12.88 6.51 11.43
CA GLY A 356 -13.64 6.01 10.30
C GLY A 356 -15.02 5.51 10.68
N ASP A 357 -15.75 5.05 9.67
CA ASP A 357 -17.05 4.38 9.85
C ASP A 357 -16.91 3.10 10.69
N ALA A 358 -18.02 2.68 11.30
CA ALA A 358 -18.18 1.31 11.79
C ALA A 358 -18.27 0.35 10.60
N GLU A 359 -17.87 -0.92 10.81
CA GLU A 359 -18.02 -1.99 9.81
C GLU A 359 -19.46 -2.05 9.30
N TYR A 360 -19.64 -2.15 7.99
CA TYR A 360 -20.97 -2.13 7.42
C TYR A 360 -21.68 -3.47 7.65
N ALA A 361 -22.96 -3.41 8.04
CA ALA A 361 -23.81 -4.59 8.12
C ALA A 361 -23.89 -5.30 6.75
N ASP A 362 -24.03 -6.63 6.77
CA ASP A 362 -24.08 -7.47 5.56
C ASP A 362 -25.18 -7.02 4.58
N GLU A 363 -26.28 -6.47 5.08
CA GLU A 363 -27.40 -6.01 4.26
C GLU A 363 -27.21 -4.61 3.66
N LYS A 364 -26.15 -3.88 4.06
CA LYS A 364 -25.89 -2.53 3.53
C LYS A 364 -25.49 -2.62 2.06
N LEU A 365 -26.14 -1.81 1.23
CA LEU A 365 -25.81 -1.71 -0.19
C LEU A 365 -24.33 -1.36 -0.38
N GLY A 366 -23.62 -2.15 -1.19
CA GLY A 366 -22.19 -1.98 -1.44
C GLY A 366 -21.29 -2.75 -0.47
N GLN A 367 -21.84 -3.38 0.58
CA GLN A 367 -21.12 -4.37 1.36
C GLN A 367 -21.03 -5.69 0.57
N GLU A 368 -19.83 -6.25 0.53
CA GLU A 368 -19.55 -7.54 -0.08
C GLU A 368 -18.81 -8.39 0.95
N THR A 369 -19.13 -9.67 1.02
CA THR A 369 -18.47 -10.62 1.93
C THR A 369 -17.87 -11.73 1.11
N TRP A 370 -16.55 -11.91 1.21
CA TRP A 370 -15.81 -12.94 0.49
C TRP A 370 -15.03 -13.82 1.47
N GLN A 371 -15.39 -15.10 1.56
CA GLN A 371 -14.80 -16.07 2.50
C GLN A 371 -14.74 -15.58 3.96
N GLY A 372 -15.78 -14.85 4.40
CA GLY A 372 -15.87 -14.29 5.75
C GLY A 372 -15.14 -12.96 5.94
N PHE A 373 -14.49 -12.41 4.90
CA PHE A 373 -13.91 -11.07 4.93
C PHE A 373 -14.87 -10.06 4.31
N HIS A 374 -15.17 -9.00 5.04
CA HIS A 374 -15.99 -7.90 4.57
C HIS A 374 -15.19 -6.94 3.69
N ARG A 375 -15.88 -6.34 2.72
CA ARG A 375 -15.34 -5.26 1.92
C ARG A 375 -15.16 -4.00 2.74
N TRP A 376 -16.18 -3.54 3.44
CA TRP A 376 -16.14 -2.32 4.25
C TRP A 376 -16.03 -2.67 5.73
N THR A 377 -14.87 -2.41 6.31
CA THR A 377 -14.54 -2.70 7.71
C THR A 377 -14.46 -1.41 8.54
N ALA A 378 -14.35 -1.56 9.85
CA ALA A 378 -14.18 -0.43 10.76
C ALA A 378 -12.86 0.32 10.53
N GLY A 379 -12.88 1.65 10.68
CA GLY A 379 -11.66 2.46 10.71
C GLY A 379 -10.73 2.13 11.89
N PRO A 380 -9.43 2.43 11.81
CA PRO A 380 -8.47 2.09 12.86
C PRO A 380 -8.56 3.06 14.05
N GLN A 381 -7.94 2.68 15.17
CA GLN A 381 -7.66 3.63 16.25
C GLN A 381 -6.46 4.53 15.90
N GLY A 382 -6.34 5.66 16.61
CA GLY A 382 -5.31 6.67 16.37
C GLY A 382 -3.89 6.29 16.84
N PRO A 383 -2.92 7.21 16.70
CA PRO A 383 -1.50 6.97 16.98
C PRO A 383 -1.19 6.45 18.39
N ALA A 384 -1.97 6.83 19.41
CA ALA A 384 -1.79 6.35 20.79
C ALA A 384 -1.87 4.81 20.92
N PHE A 385 -2.56 4.15 19.98
CA PHE A 385 -2.78 2.70 19.98
C PHE A 385 -1.73 1.93 19.16
N LYS A 386 -0.73 2.62 18.59
CA LYS A 386 0.34 2.00 17.78
C LYS A 386 1.55 1.52 18.60
N GLY A 387 1.37 1.39 19.92
CA GLY A 387 2.38 0.84 20.83
C GLY A 387 3.58 1.76 21.06
N LEU A 388 3.34 3.06 21.31
CA LEU A 388 4.41 4.06 21.49
C LEU A 388 5.41 3.68 22.61
N GLY A 389 4.90 3.09 23.69
CA GLY A 389 5.68 2.65 24.84
C GLY A 389 6.38 1.29 24.71
N ARG A 390 6.39 0.65 23.52
CA ARG A 390 6.94 -0.71 23.37
C ARG A 390 8.44 -0.83 23.68
N ASP A 391 8.87 -1.85 24.42
CA ASP A 391 10.28 -2.00 24.80
C ASP A 391 11.20 -2.30 23.60
N GLN A 392 10.73 -3.13 22.68
CA GLN A 392 11.48 -3.58 21.50
C GLN A 392 11.08 -2.79 20.24
N VAL A 393 11.87 -2.91 19.18
CA VAL A 393 11.54 -2.25 17.89
C VAL A 393 10.23 -2.78 17.32
N CYS A 394 9.99 -4.08 17.49
CA CYS A 394 8.77 -4.77 17.07
C CYS A 394 7.60 -4.52 18.01
N LEU A 395 6.38 -4.69 17.49
CA LEU A 395 5.16 -4.64 18.29
C LEU A 395 5.15 -5.71 19.40
N PRO A 396 4.54 -5.41 20.57
CA PRO A 396 4.36 -6.38 21.64
C PRO A 396 3.47 -7.54 21.21
N GLY A 397 3.60 -8.69 21.88
CA GLY A 397 2.80 -9.89 21.59
C GLY A 397 3.39 -10.80 20.50
N ARG A 398 4.50 -10.42 19.86
CA ARG A 398 5.29 -11.34 19.02
C ARG A 398 6.09 -12.32 19.88
N GLN A 399 6.19 -13.57 19.43
CA GLN A 399 6.98 -14.60 20.10
C GLN A 399 8.47 -14.20 20.18
N GLU A 400 8.99 -13.54 19.15
CA GLU A 400 10.34 -12.98 19.09
C GLU A 400 10.34 -11.66 18.31
N CYS A 401 11.14 -10.69 18.74
CA CYS A 401 11.40 -9.49 17.94
C CYS A 401 12.62 -9.70 17.06
N VAL A 402 12.37 -10.06 15.80
CA VAL A 402 13.42 -10.23 14.78
C VAL A 402 13.69 -8.90 14.09
N VAL A 403 14.90 -8.35 14.31
CA VAL A 403 15.42 -7.20 13.57
C VAL A 403 16.35 -7.73 12.48
N ARG A 404 15.91 -7.65 11.23
CA ARG A 404 16.59 -8.28 10.09
C ARG A 404 17.83 -7.47 9.67
N GLU A 405 18.92 -8.18 9.38
CA GLU A 405 20.17 -7.59 8.86
C GLU A 405 20.26 -7.62 7.32
N GLU A 406 19.26 -8.21 6.66
CA GLU A 406 19.10 -8.28 5.21
C GLU A 406 17.63 -8.02 4.81
N ILE A 407 17.41 -7.61 3.55
CA ILE A 407 16.07 -7.27 3.02
C ILE A 407 15.48 -8.41 2.22
#